data_AF-A0A091DPV4-F1
#
_entry.id   AF-A0A091DPV4-F1
#
_cell.length_a   1.000
_cell.length_b   1.000
_cell.length_c   1.000
_cell.angle_alpha   90.00
_cell.angle_beta   90.00
_cell.angle_gamma   90.00
#
_symmetry.space_group_name_H-M   'P 1'
#
loop_
_entity.id
_entity.type
_entity.pdbx_description
1 polymer ?
#
loop_
_entity_poly.entity_id
_entity_poly.type
_entity_poly.pdbx_seq_one_letter_code
_entity_poly.pdbx_strand_id
1 'polypeptide(L)'
;PGTRAQDVQCGLQSRHVALAVGGREILKGKLFDSTIADEGTWTLEDRKMVRIVLTKTKRDAANCWTSLLESEYAADPWVQDQMQRKLTLERFQKENPGFDFSGAEISGNYTKGGPDFSNLEK
;
A
#
# COMPACT_ATOMS: atom_id res chain seq x y z
N PRO A 1 -4.11 30.79 7.60
CA PRO A 1 -4.06 29.84 8.73
C PRO A 1 -4.24 28.41 8.21
N GLY A 2 -3.31 27.51 8.52
CA GLY A 2 -3.33 26.12 8.04
C GLY A 2 -2.76 25.20 9.09
N THR A 3 -2.99 23.88 8.95
CA THR A 3 -2.49 22.87 9.88
C THR A 3 -0.98 22.99 10.03
N ARG A 4 -0.48 23.02 11.27
CA ARG A 4 0.97 22.97 11.54
C ARG A 4 1.34 21.57 11.98
N ALA A 5 2.62 21.22 11.86
CA ALA A 5 3.11 19.91 12.28
C ALA A 5 2.83 19.63 13.78
N GLN A 6 2.91 20.66 14.63
CA GLN A 6 2.58 20.55 16.06
C GLN A 6 1.10 20.19 16.34
N ASP A 7 0.22 20.45 15.37
CA ASP A 7 -1.20 20.15 15.51
C ASP A 7 -1.48 18.68 15.07
N VAL A 8 -0.49 17.96 14.54
CA VAL A 8 -0.60 16.58 14.05
C VAL A 8 -0.09 15.60 15.10
N GLN A 9 -0.93 14.64 15.47
CA GLN A 9 -0.57 13.49 16.29
C GLN A 9 -0.74 12.23 15.43
N CYS A 10 0.38 11.63 15.04
CA CYS A 10 0.38 10.43 14.21
C CYS A 10 1.14 9.29 14.93
N GLY A 11 0.44 8.19 15.19
CA GLY A 11 0.99 6.97 15.76
C GLY A 11 0.96 5.85 14.73
N LEU A 12 2.14 5.39 14.32
CA LEU A 12 2.32 4.28 13.39
C LEU A 12 2.87 3.09 14.16
N GLN A 13 2.14 1.99 14.20
CA GLN A 13 2.55 0.74 14.82
C GLN A 13 2.50 -0.38 13.79
N SER A 14 3.10 -1.53 14.11
CA SER A 14 3.19 -2.63 13.14
C SER A 14 1.82 -3.05 12.59
N ARG A 15 0.76 -3.05 13.41
CA ARG A 15 -0.59 -3.40 12.95
C ARG A 15 -1.66 -2.36 13.25
N HIS A 16 -1.28 -1.15 13.63
CA HIS A 16 -2.24 -0.08 13.94
C HIS A 16 -1.77 1.26 13.39
N VAL A 17 -2.72 2.08 12.98
CA VAL A 17 -2.49 3.47 12.59
C VAL A 17 -3.46 4.36 13.36
N ALA A 18 -2.95 5.49 13.82
CA ALA A 18 -3.74 6.56 14.43
C ALA A 18 -3.25 7.91 13.91
N LEU A 19 -4.17 8.76 13.47
CA LEU A 19 -3.94 10.11 13.01
C LEU A 19 -5.01 11.02 13.60
N ALA A 20 -4.58 12.01 14.36
CA ALA A 20 -5.41 13.11 14.83
C ALA A 20 -4.78 14.45 14.44
N VAL A 21 -5.62 15.42 14.12
CA VAL A 21 -5.20 16.77 13.73
C VAL A 21 -6.02 17.79 14.51
N GLY A 22 -5.35 18.68 15.25
CA GLY A 22 -6.00 19.69 16.08
C GLY A 22 -6.93 19.09 17.15
N GLY A 23 -6.59 17.89 17.66
CA GLY A 23 -7.41 17.15 18.63
C GLY A 23 -8.59 16.38 18.01
N ARG A 24 -8.81 16.45 16.70
CA ARG A 24 -9.82 15.65 15.99
C ARG A 24 -9.21 14.38 15.42
N GLU A 25 -9.76 13.23 15.77
CA GLU A 25 -9.38 11.93 15.18
C GLU A 25 -9.82 11.89 13.71
N ILE A 26 -8.89 11.58 12.82
CA ILE A 26 -9.12 11.52 11.37
C ILE A 26 -9.10 10.07 10.88
N LEU A 27 -8.15 9.28 11.38
CA LEU A 27 -8.00 7.88 11.04
C LEU A 27 -7.53 7.15 12.28
N LYS A 28 -8.19 6.05 12.64
CA LYS A 28 -7.71 5.16 13.69
C LYS A 28 -8.21 3.76 13.47
N GLY A 29 -7.32 2.79 13.58
CA GLY A 29 -7.73 1.41 13.59
C GLY A 29 -6.58 0.44 13.34
N LYS A 30 -6.98 -0.81 13.17
CA LYS A 30 -6.09 -1.92 12.92
C LYS A 30 -5.88 -2.06 11.41
N LEU A 31 -4.62 -2.07 10.99
CA LEU A 31 -4.23 -2.23 9.59
C LEU A 31 -4.62 -3.63 9.09
N PHE A 32 -4.84 -3.74 7.77
CA PHE A 32 -5.19 -5.00 7.11
C PHE A 32 -4.18 -6.11 7.44
N ASP A 33 -2.88 -5.85 7.27
CA ASP A 33 -1.80 -6.72 7.71
C ASP A 33 -0.68 -5.91 8.40
N SER A 34 0.37 -6.59 8.83
CA SER A 34 1.53 -6.02 9.49
C SER A 34 2.40 -5.16 8.57
N THR A 35 2.99 -4.15 9.19
CA THR A 35 3.94 -3.18 8.64
C THR A 35 5.19 -3.14 9.52
N ILE A 36 6.29 -2.67 8.94
CA ILE A 36 7.54 -2.40 9.65
C ILE A 36 7.40 -1.01 10.27
N ALA A 37 7.10 -0.96 11.57
CA ALA A 37 6.77 0.28 12.26
C ALA A 37 7.89 1.32 12.17
N ASP A 38 9.14 0.87 12.26
CA ASP A 38 10.33 1.73 12.23
C ASP A 38 10.59 2.40 10.87
N GLU A 39 10.00 1.87 9.80
CA GLU A 39 10.07 2.46 8.45
C GLU A 39 8.83 3.32 8.13
N GLY A 40 7.85 3.35 9.03
CA GLY A 40 6.66 4.18 8.88
C GLY A 40 7.02 5.66 8.99
N THR A 41 6.65 6.45 7.98
CA THR A 41 6.88 7.89 7.98
C THR A 41 5.59 8.66 7.71
N TRP A 42 5.50 9.87 8.23
CA TRP A 42 4.43 10.79 7.89
C TRP A 42 4.99 12.19 7.62
N THR A 43 4.34 12.92 6.73
CA THR A 43 4.73 14.28 6.33
C THR A 43 3.50 15.16 6.21
N LEU A 44 3.66 16.46 6.41
CA LEU A 44 2.60 17.45 6.23
C LEU A 44 2.93 18.31 5.00
N GLU A 45 2.17 18.08 3.93
CA GLU A 45 2.34 18.74 2.64
C GLU A 45 1.39 19.95 2.54
N ASP A 46 1.95 21.10 2.14
CA ASP A 46 1.25 22.38 1.93
C ASP A 46 0.34 22.83 3.08
N ARG A 47 0.61 22.35 4.30
CA ARG A 47 -0.22 22.58 5.51
C ARG A 47 -1.69 22.13 5.35
N LYS A 48 -1.96 21.21 4.41
CA LYS A 48 -3.32 20.76 4.08
C LYS A 48 -3.44 19.23 4.06
N MET A 49 -2.41 18.52 3.62
CA MET A 49 -2.47 17.06 3.49
C MET A 49 -1.42 16.41 4.38
N VAL A 50 -1.87 15.48 5.24
CA VAL A 50 -0.95 14.61 5.96
C VAL A 50 -0.77 13.35 5.14
N ARG A 51 0.45 13.10 4.66
CA ARG A 51 0.81 11.92 3.88
C ARG A 51 1.48 10.91 4.79
N ILE A 52 0.89 9.72 4.92
CA ILE A 52 1.46 8.59 5.66
C ILE A 52 2.00 7.57 4.66
N VAL A 53 3.21 7.09 4.90
CA VAL A 53 3.87 6.04 4.12
C VAL A 53 4.20 4.90 5.07
N LEU A 54 3.72 3.69 4.75
CA LEU A 54 3.93 2.48 5.54
C LEU A 54 4.65 1.43 4.69
N THR A 55 5.66 0.77 5.25
CA THR A 55 6.27 -0.40 4.63
C THR A 55 5.55 -1.66 5.09
N LYS A 56 4.97 -2.42 4.15
CA LYS A 56 4.38 -3.75 4.45
C LYS A 56 5.47 -4.73 4.87
N THR A 57 5.21 -5.55 5.90
CA THR A 57 6.13 -6.62 6.32
C THR A 57 6.25 -7.69 5.23
N LYS A 58 5.12 -8.08 4.63
CA LYS A 58 5.09 -9.01 3.48
C LYS A 58 4.94 -8.20 2.20
N ARG A 59 5.95 -8.26 1.32
CA ARG A 59 6.05 -7.42 0.11
C ARG A 59 5.76 -8.16 -1.19
N ASP A 60 5.19 -9.35 -1.10
CA ASP A 60 4.81 -10.13 -2.28
C ASP A 60 3.54 -9.56 -2.93
N ALA A 61 3.42 -9.70 -4.26
CA ALA A 61 2.23 -9.28 -5.00
C ALA A 61 0.95 -10.03 -4.59
N ALA A 62 1.09 -11.17 -3.90
CA ALA A 62 -0.03 -11.88 -3.26
C ALA A 62 -0.61 -11.13 -2.05
N ASN A 63 0.17 -10.26 -1.41
CA ASN A 63 -0.24 -9.44 -0.26
C ASN A 63 -0.77 -8.07 -0.73
N CYS A 64 -1.63 -8.09 -1.75
CA CYS A 64 -2.43 -6.92 -2.12
C CYS A 64 -3.45 -6.68 -1.00
N TRP A 65 -3.39 -5.51 -0.37
CA TRP A 65 -4.35 -5.16 0.67
C TRP A 65 -5.63 -4.73 -0.02
N THR A 66 -6.75 -5.34 0.36
CA THR A 66 -8.07 -5.01 -0.20
C THR A 66 -8.71 -3.82 0.52
N SER A 67 -8.18 -3.46 1.69
CA SER A 67 -8.58 -2.31 2.49
C SER A 67 -7.38 -1.70 3.22
N LEU A 68 -7.52 -0.45 3.68
CA LEU A 68 -6.50 0.16 4.55
C LEU A 68 -6.56 -0.42 5.96
N LEU A 69 -7.77 -0.52 6.52
CA LEU A 69 -8.04 -1.07 7.85
C LEU A 69 -8.80 -2.38 7.73
N GLU A 70 -8.69 -3.25 8.73
CA GLU A 70 -9.38 -4.55 8.75
C GLU A 70 -10.91 -4.40 8.66
N SER A 71 -11.47 -3.29 9.14
CA SER A 71 -12.91 -3.02 9.17
C SER A 71 -13.38 -1.88 8.25
N GLU A 72 -12.47 -1.08 7.68
CA GLU A 72 -12.82 0.16 6.99
C GLU A 72 -11.92 0.45 5.79
N TYR A 73 -12.41 1.33 4.90
CA TYR A 73 -11.71 1.76 3.69
C TYR A 73 -11.38 0.59 2.74
N ALA A 74 -12.34 -0.31 2.56
CA ALA A 74 -12.26 -1.35 1.54
C ALA A 74 -12.39 -0.72 0.15
N ALA A 75 -11.51 -1.12 -0.76
CA ALA A 75 -11.65 -0.81 -2.16
C ALA A 75 -12.81 -1.62 -2.75
N ASP A 76 -13.52 -1.07 -3.73
CA ASP A 76 -14.51 -1.82 -4.49
C ASP A 76 -13.83 -2.93 -5.33
N PRO A 77 -14.57 -3.97 -5.77
CA PRO A 77 -13.99 -5.10 -6.49
C PRO A 77 -13.21 -4.72 -7.76
N TRP A 78 -13.61 -3.66 -8.45
CA TRP A 78 -12.93 -3.23 -9.67
C TRP A 78 -11.61 -2.53 -9.34
N VAL A 79 -11.59 -1.67 -8.34
CA VAL A 79 -10.35 -1.03 -7.86
C VAL A 79 -9.39 -2.07 -7.26
N GLN A 80 -9.89 -3.07 -6.54
CA GLN A 80 -9.07 -4.19 -6.05
C GLN A 80 -8.38 -4.93 -7.20
N ASP A 81 -9.12 -5.20 -8.28
CA ASP A 81 -8.60 -5.83 -9.48
C ASP A 81 -7.48 -5.00 -10.13
N GLN A 82 -7.71 -3.68 -10.27
CA GLN A 82 -6.69 -2.76 -10.79
C GLN A 82 -5.42 -2.72 -9.93
N MET A 83 -5.57 -2.70 -8.61
CA MET A 83 -4.43 -2.75 -7.68
C MET A 83 -3.64 -4.06 -7.82
N GLN A 84 -4.34 -5.20 -7.90
CA GLN A 84 -3.71 -6.51 -8.08
C GLN A 84 -2.96 -6.61 -9.42
N ARG A 85 -3.54 -6.10 -10.52
CA ARG A 85 -2.86 -6.03 -11.83
C ARG A 85 -1.58 -5.22 -11.75
N LYS A 86 -1.63 -4.03 -11.15
CA LYS A 86 -0.47 -3.15 -11.02
C LYS A 86 0.65 -3.80 -10.20
N LEU A 87 0.34 -4.39 -9.04
CA LEU A 87 1.33 -5.07 -8.21
C LEU A 87 1.93 -6.29 -8.90
N THR A 88 1.13 -7.03 -9.68
CA THR A 88 1.62 -8.19 -10.45
C THR A 88 2.56 -7.73 -11.56
N LEU A 89 2.26 -6.62 -12.24
CA LEU A 89 3.13 -6.03 -13.25
C LEU A 89 4.45 -5.54 -12.64
N GLU A 90 4.40 -4.84 -11.52
CA GLU A 90 5.59 -4.38 -10.81
C GLU A 90 6.50 -5.55 -10.41
N ARG A 91 5.91 -6.66 -9.92
CA ARG A 91 6.66 -7.90 -9.66
C ARG A 91 7.31 -8.44 -10.93
N PHE A 92 6.54 -8.57 -12.01
CA PHE A 92 7.02 -9.14 -13.27
C PHE A 92 8.15 -8.31 -13.89
N GLN A 93 8.04 -6.98 -13.87
CA GLN A 93 9.09 -6.06 -14.30
C GLN A 93 10.36 -6.20 -13.46
N LYS A 94 10.21 -6.35 -12.14
CA LYS A 94 11.35 -6.55 -11.23
C LYS A 94 12.04 -7.90 -11.45
N GLU A 95 11.28 -8.95 -11.76
CA GLU A 95 11.81 -10.28 -12.08
C GLU A 95 12.46 -10.33 -13.47
N ASN A 96 12.02 -9.47 -14.40
CA ASN A 96 12.47 -9.44 -15.79
C ASN A 96 13.03 -8.06 -16.21
N PRO A 97 14.13 -7.57 -15.60
CA PRO A 97 14.62 -6.21 -15.84
C PRO A 97 15.15 -5.98 -17.27
N GLY A 98 15.41 -7.04 -18.04
CA GLY A 98 15.89 -6.97 -19.42
C GLY A 98 14.81 -6.80 -20.49
N PHE A 99 13.53 -6.82 -20.09
CA PHE A 99 12.40 -6.69 -21.01
C PHE A 99 11.79 -5.28 -20.95
N ASP A 100 11.39 -4.74 -22.10
CA ASP A 100 10.64 -3.49 -22.17
C ASP A 100 9.13 -3.76 -22.02
N PHE A 101 8.55 -3.25 -20.94
CA PHE A 101 7.13 -3.39 -20.60
C PHE A 101 6.34 -2.09 -20.74
N SER A 102 6.89 -1.07 -21.41
CA SER A 102 6.27 0.26 -21.55
C SER A 102 4.87 0.24 -22.21
N GLY A 103 4.54 -0.80 -22.98
CA GLY A 103 3.23 -1.02 -23.60
C GLY A 103 2.50 -2.29 -23.15
N ALA A 104 2.92 -2.93 -22.06
CA ALA A 104 2.38 -4.22 -21.66
C ALA A 104 1.08 -4.08 -20.83
N GLU A 105 0.06 -4.86 -21.19
CA GLU A 105 -1.16 -5.01 -20.41
C GLU A 105 -1.25 -6.43 -19.82
N ILE A 106 -1.54 -6.54 -18.52
CA ILE A 106 -1.78 -7.83 -17.87
C ILE A 106 -3.22 -8.27 -18.14
N SER A 107 -3.36 -9.45 -18.76
CA SER A 107 -4.62 -10.18 -18.92
C SER A 107 -4.49 -11.62 -18.41
N GLY A 108 -5.62 -12.28 -18.11
CA GLY A 108 -5.64 -13.67 -17.63
C GLY A 108 -5.64 -13.81 -16.10
N ASN A 109 -5.04 -14.88 -15.58
CA ASN A 109 -5.06 -15.18 -14.14
C ASN A 109 -3.87 -14.53 -13.41
N TYR A 110 -4.02 -13.28 -12.97
CA TYR A 110 -3.05 -12.54 -12.15
C TYR A 110 -3.41 -12.55 -10.65
N THR A 111 -4.40 -13.34 -10.25
CA THR A 111 -4.80 -13.43 -8.83
C THR A 111 -3.63 -13.94 -7.98
N LYS A 112 -3.51 -13.44 -6.74
CA LYS A 112 -2.40 -13.76 -5.81
C LYS A 112 -0.99 -13.48 -6.37
N GLY A 113 -0.84 -12.48 -7.24
CA GLY A 113 0.47 -12.06 -7.74
C GLY A 113 0.93 -12.79 -9.00
N GLY A 114 0.01 -13.45 -9.71
CA GLY A 114 0.22 -14.04 -11.02
C GLY A 114 1.01 -15.34 -11.06
N PRO A 115 1.15 -15.93 -12.26
CA PRO A 115 1.93 -17.15 -12.45
C PRO A 115 3.40 -16.94 -12.07
N ASP A 116 3.97 -17.93 -11.38
CA ASP A 116 5.36 -17.94 -10.98
C ASP A 116 6.22 -18.63 -12.05
N PHE A 117 7.04 -17.83 -12.75
CA PHE A 117 7.90 -18.32 -13.83
C PHE A 117 9.30 -18.71 -13.36
N SER A 118 9.60 -18.60 -12.06
CA SER A 118 10.91 -19.00 -11.49
C SER A 118 11.29 -20.46 -11.75
N ASN A 119 10.31 -21.31 -12.06
CA ASN A 119 10.51 -22.72 -12.38
C ASN A 119 10.64 -23.03 -13.88
N LEU A 120 10.52 -22.04 -14.78
CA LEU A 120 10.62 -22.28 -16.22
C LEU A 120 12.06 -22.34 -16.75
N GLU A 121 13.05 -21.93 -15.95
CA GLU A 121 14.47 -21.92 -16.33
C GLU A 121 15.23 -23.21 -15.96
N LYS A 122 14.55 -24.37 -15.94
CA LYS A 122 15.20 -25.69 -15.80
C LYS A 122 15.18 -26.50 -17.09
#